data_AF-A0A7M7QDY7-F1
#
_entry.id   AF-A0A7M7QDY7-F1
#
_cell.length_a   1.000
_cell.length_b   1.000
_cell.length_c   1.000
_cell.angle_alpha   90.00
_cell.angle_beta   90.00
_cell.angle_gamma   90.00
#
_symmetry.space_group_name_H-M   'P 1'
#
loop_
_entity.id
_entity.type
_entity.pdbx_description
1 polymer ?
#
loop_
_entity_poly.entity_id
_entity_poly.type
_entity_poly.pdbx_seq_one_letter_code
_entity_poly.pdbx_strand_id
1 'polypeptide(L)'
;MNGRVSLIPHNKEKYISFTMYIDDCDISFRFIDSWRFLPSSLEKLASYLETVPIAVNEFKNDGFTDEKINLLRRKGKFPYDLVDGLDKLMTTKLPEKNEFYNKLTDSHIIDEDYHHAVTVWNMFTIKTLVEYSDLYLKTDVLLLADVFESFRETSLKAYSLCPAHFYTTPGLTFSAALKMTKVELELLTDIDMLMFIEAGIRGGISQCCNRYAKANNPYMGPSYDKNQKTKTLLYFDINNLYGWAMVQYLPVGKFKWIEFKFFQCTTRLIQATLLK
;
A
#
# COMPACT_ATOMS: atom_id res chain seq x y z
N MET A 1 1.16 -22.86 27.34
CA MET A 1 1.01 -23.21 25.91
C MET A 1 2.38 -23.12 25.29
N ASN A 2 2.98 -24.26 24.96
CA ASN A 2 4.16 -24.29 24.12
C ASN A 2 3.69 -24.30 22.66
N GLY A 3 4.52 -23.75 21.78
CA GLY A 3 4.19 -23.68 20.38
C GLY A 3 5.42 -23.37 19.54
N ARG A 4 5.46 -23.97 18.35
CA ARG A 4 6.51 -23.70 17.36
C ARG A 4 6.14 -22.48 16.52
N VAL A 5 7.12 -21.61 16.26
CA VAL A 5 6.97 -20.46 15.37
C VAL A 5 7.64 -20.77 14.03
N SER A 6 6.90 -20.62 12.94
CA SER A 6 7.44 -20.62 11.58
C SER A 6 7.48 -19.21 11.03
N LEU A 7 8.58 -18.83 10.38
CA LEU A 7 8.80 -17.50 9.86
C LEU A 7 9.04 -17.56 8.34
N ILE A 8 8.46 -16.63 7.60
CA ILE A 8 8.80 -16.36 6.21
C ILE A 8 9.72 -15.14 6.19
N PRO A 9 11.04 -15.31 6.15
CA PRO A 9 11.98 -14.19 6.15
C PRO A 9 11.89 -13.43 4.82
N HIS A 10 12.07 -12.12 4.87
CA HIS A 10 12.28 -11.30 3.68
C HIS A 10 13.75 -10.89 3.55
N ASN A 11 14.34 -10.42 4.65
CA ASN A 11 15.75 -10.15 4.78
C ASN A 11 16.16 -10.32 6.26
N LYS A 12 17.38 -9.90 6.63
CA LYS A 12 17.90 -10.05 8.00
C LYS A 12 17.10 -9.31 9.07
N GLU A 13 16.34 -8.27 8.70
CA GLU A 13 15.63 -7.38 9.63
C GLU A 13 14.11 -7.47 9.50
N LYS A 14 13.59 -8.01 8.39
CA LYS A 14 12.17 -8.02 8.05
C LYS A 14 11.70 -9.42 7.71
N TYR A 15 10.51 -9.76 8.18
CA TYR A 15 9.77 -10.95 7.76
C TYR A 15 8.51 -10.55 6.98
N ILE A 16 7.98 -11.48 6.18
CA ILE A 16 6.71 -11.32 5.46
C ILE A 16 5.54 -11.69 6.36
N SER A 17 5.67 -12.80 7.08
CA SER A 17 4.66 -13.33 7.98
C SER A 17 5.32 -14.32 8.94
N PHE A 18 4.69 -14.53 10.10
CA PHE A 18 5.01 -15.64 10.98
C PHE A 18 3.72 -16.36 11.37
N THR A 19 3.85 -17.66 11.62
CA THR A 19 2.76 -18.53 12.05
C THR A 19 3.15 -19.19 13.36
N MET A 20 2.32 -19.03 14.39
CA MET A 20 2.43 -19.74 15.65
C MET A 20 1.54 -20.97 15.60
N TYR A 21 2.14 -22.14 15.73
CA TYR A 21 1.41 -23.40 15.86
C TYR A 21 1.31 -23.74 17.34
N ILE A 22 0.13 -24.13 17.79
CA ILE A 22 -0.09 -24.56 19.17
C ILE A 22 0.17 -26.06 19.22
N ASP A 23 1.07 -26.50 20.11
CA ASP A 23 1.33 -27.92 20.31
C ASP A 23 0.06 -28.62 20.84
N ASP A 24 -0.15 -29.87 20.45
CA ASP A 24 -1.34 -30.68 20.82
C ASP A 24 -2.69 -30.13 20.34
N CYS A 25 -2.71 -29.20 19.36
CA CYS A 25 -3.90 -28.66 18.72
C CYS A 25 -3.70 -28.48 17.21
N ASP A 26 -4.74 -28.74 16.40
CA ASP A 26 -4.73 -28.44 14.96
C ASP A 26 -4.99 -26.95 14.65
N ILE A 27 -4.67 -26.06 15.60
CA ILE A 27 -4.89 -24.61 15.50
C ILE A 27 -3.55 -23.91 15.29
N SER A 28 -3.52 -23.01 14.31
CA SER A 28 -2.37 -22.13 14.07
C SER A 28 -2.83 -20.69 13.86
N PHE A 29 -2.09 -19.74 14.42
CA PHE A 29 -2.31 -18.31 14.24
C PHE A 29 -1.29 -17.77 13.24
N ARG A 30 -1.77 -17.22 12.13
CA ARG A 30 -0.94 -16.59 11.11
C ARG A 30 -1.09 -15.08 11.18
N PHE A 31 0.03 -14.39 11.36
CA PHE A 31 0.07 -12.93 11.41
C PHE A 31 0.44 -12.39 10.04
N ILE A 32 -0.41 -11.51 9.52
CA ILE A 32 -0.30 -10.95 8.18
C ILE A 32 -0.22 -9.43 8.30
N ASP A 33 0.67 -8.83 7.52
CA ASP A 33 0.87 -7.38 7.47
C ASP A 33 -0.08 -6.76 6.42
N SER A 34 -1.08 -6.00 6.87
CA SER A 34 -2.05 -5.32 6.00
C SER A 34 -1.39 -4.31 5.05
N TRP A 35 -0.23 -3.75 5.41
CA TRP A 35 0.52 -2.84 4.54
C TRP A 35 1.05 -3.53 3.28
N ARG A 36 1.31 -4.86 3.35
CA ARG A 36 1.70 -5.66 2.17
C ARG A 36 0.56 -5.87 1.18
N PHE A 37 -0.67 -5.52 1.57
CA PHE A 37 -1.83 -5.51 0.70
C PHE A 37 -2.16 -4.12 0.19
N LEU A 38 -2.23 -3.15 1.11
CA LEU A 38 -2.63 -1.77 0.86
C LEU A 38 -1.54 -0.81 1.37
N PRO A 39 -0.51 -0.50 0.55
CA PRO A 39 0.66 0.26 0.98
C PRO A 39 0.36 1.78 1.03
N SER A 40 -0.53 2.19 1.93
CA SER A 40 -0.95 3.58 2.13
C SER A 40 -1.34 3.82 3.59
N SER A 41 -1.30 5.07 4.05
CA SER A 41 -1.71 5.41 5.41
C SER A 41 -3.17 5.03 5.67
N LEU A 42 -3.47 4.62 6.90
CA LEU A 42 -4.83 4.29 7.33
C LEU A 42 -5.79 5.47 7.13
N GLU A 43 -5.32 6.71 7.37
CA GLU A 43 -6.09 7.93 7.13
C GLU A 43 -6.55 8.03 5.67
N LYS A 44 -5.64 7.80 4.72
CA LYS A 44 -5.95 7.83 3.29
C LYS A 44 -6.87 6.67 2.90
N LEU A 45 -6.64 5.47 3.43
CA LEU A 45 -7.49 4.31 3.14
C LEU A 45 -8.91 4.47 3.69
N ALA A 46 -9.05 4.92 4.94
CA ALA A 46 -10.34 5.19 5.55
C ALA A 46 -11.09 6.31 4.81
N SER A 47 -10.39 7.31 4.26
CA SER A 47 -11.02 8.38 3.47
C SER A 47 -11.70 7.89 2.17
N TYR A 48 -11.34 6.70 1.67
CA TYR A 48 -11.96 6.09 0.50
C TYR A 48 -13.23 5.30 0.82
N LEU A 49 -13.52 5.05 2.10
CA LEU A 49 -14.71 4.33 2.51
C LEU A 49 -15.89 5.30 2.63
N GLU A 50 -16.98 5.01 1.92
CA GLU A 50 -18.24 5.73 2.08
C GLU A 50 -18.91 5.42 3.44
N THR A 51 -18.73 4.19 3.93
CA THR A 51 -19.29 3.71 5.19
C THR A 51 -18.27 2.85 5.94
N VAL A 52 -18.37 2.86 7.27
CA VAL A 52 -17.50 2.10 8.20
C VAL A 52 -18.39 1.26 9.15
N PRO A 53 -19.08 0.24 8.63
CA PRO A 53 -20.11 -0.49 9.36
C PRO A 53 -19.59 -1.23 10.61
N ILE A 54 -18.37 -1.77 10.58
CA ILE A 54 -17.78 -2.46 11.73
C ILE A 54 -17.54 -1.43 12.84
N ALA A 55 -16.87 -0.31 12.53
CA ALA A 55 -16.65 0.75 13.49
C ALA A 55 -17.95 1.31 14.06
N VAL A 56 -18.94 1.60 13.21
CA VAL A 56 -20.25 2.13 13.64
C VAL A 56 -20.95 1.16 14.58
N ASN A 57 -20.97 -0.14 14.27
CA ASN A 57 -21.63 -1.14 15.10
C ASN A 57 -20.94 -1.28 16.46
N GLU A 58 -19.61 -1.37 16.48
CA GLU A 58 -18.84 -1.48 17.73
C GLU A 58 -19.00 -0.24 18.61
N PHE A 59 -18.95 0.96 18.04
CA PHE A 59 -19.17 2.18 18.81
C PHE A 59 -20.62 2.35 19.31
N LYS A 60 -21.61 1.83 18.57
CA LYS A 60 -22.99 1.75 19.07
C LYS A 60 -23.11 0.78 20.25
N ASN A 61 -22.40 -0.34 20.20
CA ASN A 61 -22.34 -1.30 21.31
C ASN A 61 -21.67 -0.69 22.56
N ASP A 62 -20.71 0.22 22.38
CA ASP A 62 -20.13 1.02 23.46
C ASP A 62 -21.08 2.10 24.02
N GLY A 63 -22.26 2.29 23.42
CA GLY A 63 -23.24 3.30 23.81
C GLY A 63 -22.92 4.71 23.30
N PHE A 64 -22.09 4.86 22.26
CA PHE A 64 -21.81 6.16 21.68
C PHE A 64 -22.98 6.67 20.83
N THR A 65 -23.23 7.99 20.89
CA THR A 65 -24.24 8.66 20.07
C THR A 65 -23.76 8.81 18.63
N ASP A 66 -24.68 8.99 17.68
CA ASP A 66 -24.31 9.17 16.27
C ASP A 66 -23.37 10.38 16.04
N GLU A 67 -23.51 11.45 16.84
CA GLU A 67 -22.61 12.61 16.83
C GLU A 67 -21.17 12.23 17.21
N LYS A 68 -21.01 11.45 18.28
CA LYS A 68 -19.71 10.93 18.73
C LYS A 68 -19.10 10.00 17.68
N ILE A 69 -19.91 9.11 17.13
CA ILE A 69 -19.47 8.16 16.10
C ILE A 69 -18.99 8.91 14.85
N ASN A 70 -19.65 10.00 14.47
CA ASN A 70 -19.25 10.79 13.30
C ASN A 70 -17.83 11.36 13.44
N LEU A 71 -17.40 11.71 14.67
CA LEU A 71 -16.02 12.12 14.92
C LEU A 71 -15.00 10.98 14.72
N LEU A 72 -15.39 9.74 15.02
CA LEU A 72 -14.50 8.57 14.96
C LEU A 72 -14.45 7.88 13.58
N ARG A 73 -15.13 8.44 12.57
CA ARG A 73 -15.09 7.93 11.18
C ARG A 73 -13.78 8.24 10.46
N ARG A 74 -12.96 9.13 11.01
CA ARG A 74 -11.63 9.47 10.50
C ARG A 74 -10.56 9.10 11.52
N LYS A 75 -9.35 8.87 11.03
CA LYS A 75 -8.18 8.65 11.88
C LYS A 75 -7.87 9.91 12.70
N GLY A 76 -7.72 9.76 14.01
CA GLY A 76 -7.28 10.82 14.92
C GLY A 76 -5.78 11.12 14.81
N LYS A 77 -5.28 12.05 15.62
CA LYS A 77 -3.83 12.29 15.80
C LYS A 77 -3.44 12.02 17.24
N PHE A 78 -2.24 11.48 17.44
CA PHE A 78 -1.71 11.15 18.76
C PHE A 78 -0.32 11.79 18.94
N PRO A 79 0.01 12.35 20.12
CA PRO A 79 1.28 13.02 20.36
C PRO A 79 2.38 11.98 20.70
N TYR A 80 2.85 11.27 19.68
CA TYR A 80 3.79 10.15 19.83
C TYR A 80 5.09 10.53 20.54
N ASP A 81 5.68 11.67 20.19
CA ASP A 81 6.96 12.11 20.73
C ASP A 81 6.90 12.59 22.18
N LEU A 82 5.70 12.96 22.66
CA LEU A 82 5.48 13.37 24.05
C LEU A 82 5.40 12.16 24.99
N VAL A 83 4.85 11.04 24.51
CA VAL A 83 4.62 9.84 25.32
C VAL A 83 5.87 8.96 25.30
N ASP A 84 6.86 9.37 26.10
CA ASP A 84 8.12 8.65 26.31
C ASP A 84 8.13 7.73 27.54
N GLY A 85 7.04 7.73 28.32
CA GLY A 85 6.86 6.92 29.52
C GLY A 85 5.39 6.73 29.90
N LEU A 86 5.12 5.73 30.75
CA LEU A 86 3.77 5.44 31.24
C LEU A 86 3.21 6.57 32.12
N ASP A 87 4.07 7.32 32.80
CA ASP A 87 3.72 8.49 33.59
C ASP A 87 3.05 9.59 32.75
N LYS A 88 3.48 9.76 31.50
CA LYS A 88 2.89 10.74 30.56
C LYS A 88 1.46 10.40 30.21
N LEU A 89 1.09 9.12 30.18
CA LEU A 89 -0.28 8.71 29.92
C LEU A 89 -1.25 9.16 31.02
N MET A 90 -0.76 9.36 32.25
CA MET A 90 -1.58 9.86 33.37
C MET A 90 -1.85 11.37 33.30
N THR A 91 -1.34 12.08 32.28
CA THR A 91 -1.58 13.51 32.08
C THR A 91 -3.07 13.79 31.95
N THR A 92 -3.58 14.73 32.75
CA THR A 92 -5.01 15.02 32.85
C THR A 92 -5.50 16.14 31.93
N LYS A 93 -4.64 16.60 31.02
CA LYS A 93 -4.94 17.63 30.04
C LYS A 93 -4.56 17.13 28.66
N LEU A 94 -5.29 17.58 27.64
CA LEU A 94 -4.85 17.39 26.27
C LEU A 94 -3.53 18.17 26.08
N PRO A 95 -2.50 17.56 25.47
CA PRO A 95 -1.25 18.25 25.15
C PRO A 95 -1.47 19.46 24.25
N GLU A 96 -0.60 20.46 24.38
CA GLU A 96 -0.64 21.65 23.53
C GLU A 96 -0.28 21.31 22.08
N LYS A 97 -0.70 22.15 21.13
CA LYS A 97 -0.46 21.94 19.69
C LYS A 97 1.02 21.69 19.36
N ASN A 98 1.93 22.36 20.07
CA ASN A 98 3.37 22.21 19.86
C ASN A 98 3.89 20.83 20.29
N GLU A 99 3.22 20.17 21.23
CA GLU A 99 3.57 18.84 21.74
C GLU A 99 3.12 17.69 20.81
N PHE A 100 2.37 18.00 19.76
CA PHE A 100 2.01 17.07 18.67
C PHE A 100 3.03 17.05 17.52
N TYR A 101 4.19 17.69 17.68
CA TYR A 101 5.25 17.61 16.68
C TYR A 101 5.71 16.17 16.49
N ASN A 102 5.86 15.75 15.23
CA ASN A 102 6.27 14.41 14.85
C ASN A 102 7.70 14.43 14.29
N LYS A 103 8.66 13.86 15.03
CA LYS A 103 10.08 13.77 14.64
C LYS A 103 10.30 12.87 13.43
N LEU A 104 9.44 11.88 13.21
CA LEU A 104 9.57 10.93 12.10
C LEU A 104 9.25 11.59 10.75
N THR A 105 8.30 12.54 10.74
CA THR A 105 7.91 13.29 9.54
C THR A 105 8.42 14.72 9.52
N ASP A 106 9.13 15.16 10.57
CA ASP A 106 9.61 16.54 10.77
C ASP A 106 8.51 17.58 10.51
N SER A 107 7.35 17.39 11.15
CA SER A 107 6.16 18.19 10.86
C SER A 107 5.31 18.47 12.10
N HIS A 108 4.74 19.67 12.17
CA HIS A 108 3.72 20.02 13.16
C HIS A 108 2.33 19.53 12.72
N ILE A 109 1.46 19.30 13.71
CA ILE A 109 0.04 19.08 13.48
C ILE A 109 -0.59 20.32 12.82
N ILE A 110 -1.46 20.10 11.83
CA ILE A 110 -2.25 21.17 11.21
C ILE A 110 -3.38 21.63 12.15
N ASP A 111 -3.83 22.87 11.99
CA ASP A 111 -4.87 23.46 12.86
C ASP A 111 -6.17 22.64 12.90
N GLU A 112 -6.60 22.14 11.74
CA GLU A 112 -7.83 21.34 11.63
C GLU A 112 -7.75 20.06 12.48
N ASP A 113 -6.62 19.35 12.41
CA ASP A 113 -6.43 18.10 13.14
C ASP A 113 -6.32 18.32 14.65
N TYR A 114 -5.69 19.42 15.07
CA TYR A 114 -5.62 19.77 16.48
C TYR A 114 -7.01 20.18 17.01
N HIS A 115 -7.78 20.95 16.23
CA HIS A 115 -9.16 21.30 16.59
C HIS A 115 -10.05 20.06 16.71
N HIS A 116 -9.86 19.08 15.82
CA HIS A 116 -10.53 17.79 15.91
C HIS A 116 -10.16 17.04 17.20
N ALA A 117 -8.87 16.96 17.55
CA ALA A 117 -8.41 16.35 18.80
C ALA A 117 -9.03 17.00 20.04
N VAL A 118 -9.11 18.33 20.08
CA VAL A 118 -9.79 19.10 21.14
C VAL A 118 -11.28 18.75 21.21
N THR A 119 -11.95 18.65 20.06
CA THR A 119 -13.37 18.30 19.98
C THR A 119 -13.63 16.90 20.51
N VAL A 120 -12.79 15.92 20.13
CA VAL A 120 -12.87 14.54 20.63
C VAL A 120 -12.64 14.51 22.14
N TRP A 121 -11.58 15.17 22.64
CA TRP A 121 -11.28 15.23 24.07
C TRP A 121 -12.48 15.73 24.89
N ASN A 122 -13.11 16.82 24.44
CA ASN A 122 -14.25 17.42 25.13
C ASN A 122 -15.53 16.57 25.00
N MET A 123 -15.86 16.11 23.80
CA MET A 123 -17.11 15.39 23.53
C MET A 123 -17.16 14.02 24.23
N PHE A 124 -16.01 13.35 24.34
CA PHE A 124 -15.90 12.07 25.06
C PHE A 124 -15.62 12.25 26.56
N THR A 125 -15.52 13.50 27.03
CA THR A 125 -15.27 13.84 28.45
C THR A 125 -14.02 13.13 28.98
N ILE A 126 -12.98 13.13 28.16
CA ILE A 126 -11.72 12.44 28.43
C ILE A 126 -10.97 13.15 29.56
N LYS A 127 -10.52 12.38 30.54
CA LYS A 127 -9.83 12.89 31.73
C LYS A 127 -8.34 12.66 31.68
N THR A 128 -7.88 11.64 30.98
CA THR A 128 -6.47 11.24 30.94
C THR A 128 -6.00 10.91 29.54
N LEU A 129 -4.70 11.02 29.29
CA LEU A 129 -4.12 10.64 28.01
C LEU A 129 -4.17 9.12 27.76
N VAL A 130 -4.26 8.27 28.82
CA VAL A 130 -4.60 6.84 28.69
C VAL A 130 -5.95 6.67 28.00
N GLU A 131 -7.00 7.31 28.52
CA GLU A 131 -8.35 7.22 27.94
C GLU A 131 -8.40 7.71 26.48
N TYR A 132 -7.64 8.77 26.17
CA TYR A 132 -7.47 9.25 24.79
C TYR A 132 -6.77 8.21 23.91
N SER A 133 -5.72 7.56 24.43
CA SER A 133 -4.97 6.52 23.72
C SER A 133 -5.83 5.30 23.45
N ASP A 134 -6.64 4.85 24.40
CA ASP A 134 -7.55 3.71 24.24
C ASP A 134 -8.58 3.98 23.15
N LEU A 135 -9.20 5.18 23.16
CA LEU A 135 -10.14 5.59 22.11
C LEU A 135 -9.46 5.69 20.74
N TYR A 136 -8.26 6.28 20.71
CA TYR A 136 -7.44 6.40 19.49
C TYR A 136 -7.12 5.03 18.88
N LEU A 137 -6.59 4.11 19.69
CA LEU A 137 -6.21 2.76 19.27
C LEU A 137 -7.42 1.95 18.83
N LYS A 138 -8.54 2.02 19.58
CA LYS A 138 -9.78 1.34 19.20
C LYS A 138 -10.28 1.85 17.85
N THR A 139 -10.24 3.16 17.63
CA THR A 139 -10.62 3.78 16.35
C THR A 139 -9.74 3.29 15.21
N ASP A 140 -8.41 3.30 15.39
CA ASP A 140 -7.46 2.83 14.38
C ASP A 140 -7.68 1.34 14.01
N VAL A 141 -7.94 0.48 15.00
CA VAL A 141 -8.20 -0.95 14.78
C VAL A 141 -9.51 -1.17 14.03
N LEU A 142 -10.59 -0.47 14.42
CA LEU A 142 -11.89 -0.62 13.78
C LEU A 142 -11.90 -0.08 12.34
N LEU A 143 -11.27 1.07 12.11
CA LEU A 143 -11.11 1.61 10.75
C LEU A 143 -10.27 0.66 9.88
N LEU A 144 -9.20 0.07 10.43
CA LEU A 144 -8.42 -0.91 9.69
C LEU A 144 -9.24 -2.17 9.34
N ALA A 145 -10.10 -2.61 10.26
CA ALA A 145 -11.00 -3.73 10.02
C ALA A 145 -11.97 -3.44 8.87
N ASP A 146 -12.62 -2.27 8.87
CA ASP A 146 -13.50 -1.84 7.78
C ASP A 146 -12.76 -1.74 6.43
N VAL A 147 -11.56 -1.15 6.43
CA VAL A 147 -10.72 -1.04 5.22
C VAL A 147 -10.37 -2.42 4.66
N PHE A 148 -9.93 -3.34 5.52
CA PHE A 148 -9.49 -4.65 5.07
C PHE A 148 -10.69 -5.52 4.65
N GLU A 149 -11.82 -5.39 5.31
CA GLU A 149 -13.06 -6.09 4.95
C GLU A 149 -13.61 -5.60 3.61
N SER A 150 -13.61 -4.29 3.36
CA SER A 150 -13.97 -3.72 2.05
C SER A 150 -13.05 -4.23 0.93
N PHE A 151 -11.75 -4.33 1.20
CA PHE A 151 -10.79 -4.91 0.26
C PHE A 151 -11.04 -6.41 0.02
N ARG A 152 -11.39 -7.16 1.07
CA ARG A 152 -11.75 -8.58 1.01
C ARG A 152 -12.98 -8.80 0.14
N GLU A 153 -14.03 -8.01 0.34
CA GLU A 153 -15.24 -8.06 -0.46
C GLU A 153 -14.98 -7.75 -1.93
N THR A 154 -14.28 -6.66 -2.20
CA THR A 154 -13.92 -6.26 -3.57
C THR A 154 -13.12 -7.35 -4.27
N SER A 155 -12.14 -7.93 -3.59
CA SER A 155 -11.31 -9.01 -4.14
C SER A 155 -12.11 -10.29 -4.42
N LEU A 156 -13.07 -10.63 -3.55
CA LEU A 156 -13.99 -11.76 -3.77
C LEU A 156 -14.92 -11.50 -4.95
N LYS A 157 -15.45 -10.29 -5.09
CA LYS A 157 -16.30 -9.89 -6.23
C LYS A 157 -15.52 -9.90 -7.55
N ALA A 158 -14.29 -9.39 -7.56
CA ALA A 158 -13.48 -9.26 -8.77
C ALA A 158 -12.79 -10.56 -9.21
N TYR A 159 -12.26 -11.34 -8.26
CA TYR A 159 -11.39 -12.49 -8.55
C TYR A 159 -11.90 -13.82 -7.95
N SER A 160 -12.93 -13.76 -7.10
CA SER A 160 -13.38 -14.88 -6.27
C SER A 160 -12.23 -15.52 -5.49
N LEU A 161 -11.33 -14.67 -4.98
CA LEU A 161 -10.19 -15.01 -4.14
C LEU A 161 -10.25 -14.17 -2.87
N CYS A 162 -10.06 -14.79 -1.71
CA CYS A 162 -10.00 -14.09 -0.44
C CYS A 162 -8.56 -13.64 -0.15
N PRO A 163 -8.29 -12.33 -0.01
CA PRO A 163 -6.95 -11.82 0.29
C PRO A 163 -6.30 -12.40 1.55
N ALA A 164 -7.10 -12.77 2.56
CA ALA A 164 -6.62 -13.35 3.81
C ALA A 164 -5.94 -14.73 3.66
N HIS A 165 -6.07 -15.38 2.50
CA HIS A 165 -5.35 -16.62 2.18
C HIS A 165 -3.98 -16.39 1.53
N PHE A 166 -3.63 -15.13 1.25
CA PHE A 166 -2.35 -14.76 0.66
C PHE A 166 -1.49 -14.03 1.70
N TYR A 167 -0.21 -13.84 1.37
CA TYR A 167 0.71 -13.08 2.22
C TYR A 167 0.86 -11.63 1.78
N THR A 168 0.65 -11.34 0.50
CA THR A 168 0.89 -10.01 -0.11
C THR A 168 -0.02 -9.81 -1.34
N THR A 169 -0.20 -8.56 -1.77
CA THR A 169 -0.94 -8.24 -3.02
C THR A 169 -0.35 -8.91 -4.26
N PRO A 170 0.98 -8.93 -4.51
CA PRO A 170 1.54 -9.67 -5.64
C PRO A 170 1.16 -11.14 -5.70
N GLY A 171 1.11 -11.84 -4.56
CA GLY A 171 0.68 -13.24 -4.51
C GLY A 171 -0.81 -13.42 -4.86
N LEU A 172 -1.65 -12.51 -4.35
CA LEU A 172 -3.08 -12.46 -4.69
C LEU A 172 -3.28 -12.19 -6.19
N THR A 173 -2.63 -11.17 -6.74
CA THR A 173 -2.82 -10.77 -8.14
C THR A 173 -2.24 -11.78 -9.12
N PHE A 174 -1.11 -12.42 -8.79
CA PHE A 174 -0.58 -13.53 -9.57
C PHE A 174 -1.54 -14.71 -9.63
N SER A 175 -2.12 -15.09 -8.48
CA SER A 175 -3.11 -16.17 -8.42
C SER A 175 -4.41 -15.81 -9.14
N ALA A 176 -4.84 -14.55 -9.06
CA ALA A 176 -5.97 -14.04 -9.82
C ALA A 176 -5.70 -14.14 -11.33
N ALA A 177 -4.52 -13.72 -11.80
CA ALA A 177 -4.13 -13.79 -13.20
C ALA A 177 -4.14 -15.23 -13.73
N LEU A 178 -3.55 -16.18 -12.99
CA LEU A 178 -3.57 -17.60 -13.36
C LEU A 178 -5.00 -18.15 -13.42
N LYS A 179 -5.83 -17.84 -12.41
CA LYS A 179 -7.22 -18.30 -12.36
C LYS A 179 -8.06 -17.77 -13.52
N MET A 180 -7.89 -16.50 -13.87
CA MET A 180 -8.66 -15.83 -14.93
C MET A 180 -8.23 -16.30 -16.32
N THR A 181 -6.92 -16.42 -16.56
CA THR A 181 -6.38 -16.78 -17.88
C THR A 181 -6.34 -18.30 -18.12
N LYS A 182 -6.30 -19.09 -17.04
CA LYS A 182 -6.08 -20.54 -17.08
C LYS A 182 -4.78 -20.94 -17.78
N VAL A 183 -3.81 -20.03 -17.82
CA VAL A 183 -2.50 -20.30 -18.41
C VAL A 183 -1.71 -21.25 -17.52
N GLU A 184 -1.03 -22.20 -18.15
CA GLU A 184 -0.06 -23.07 -17.48
C GLU A 184 1.35 -22.52 -17.76
N LEU A 185 2.04 -22.14 -16.69
CA LEU A 185 3.42 -21.65 -16.77
C LEU A 185 4.39 -22.79 -16.49
N GLU A 186 5.34 -23.01 -17.40
CA GLU A 186 6.42 -23.98 -17.19
C GLU A 186 7.38 -23.49 -16.11
N LEU A 187 7.64 -24.34 -15.12
CA LEU A 187 8.65 -24.07 -14.10
C LEU A 187 10.05 -24.32 -14.69
N LEU A 188 10.90 -23.29 -14.68
CA LEU A 188 12.31 -23.44 -15.00
C LEU A 188 13.00 -24.27 -13.92
N THR A 189 13.57 -25.41 -14.33
CA THR A 189 14.31 -26.33 -13.45
C THR A 189 15.82 -26.27 -13.65
N ASP A 190 16.27 -25.69 -14.77
CA ASP A 190 17.67 -25.44 -15.07
C ASP A 190 18.11 -24.08 -14.48
N ILE A 191 19.08 -24.12 -13.56
CA ILE A 191 19.63 -22.93 -12.90
C ILE A 191 20.32 -21.98 -13.87
N ASP A 192 20.99 -22.50 -14.90
CA ASP A 192 21.69 -21.67 -15.89
C ASP A 192 20.69 -20.92 -16.77
N MET A 193 19.53 -21.54 -17.09
CA MET A 193 18.45 -20.85 -17.80
C MET A 193 17.85 -19.73 -16.95
N LEU A 194 17.65 -19.99 -15.65
CA LEU A 194 17.13 -18.98 -14.71
C LEU A 194 18.09 -17.79 -14.64
N MET A 195 19.37 -18.03 -14.39
CA MET A 195 20.39 -16.98 -14.31
C MET A 195 20.52 -16.21 -15.63
N PHE A 196 20.41 -16.89 -16.77
CA PHE A 196 20.42 -16.25 -18.09
C PHE A 196 19.23 -15.30 -18.27
N ILE A 197 18.02 -15.73 -17.91
CA ILE A 197 16.80 -14.91 -17.99
C ILE A 197 16.91 -13.73 -17.02
N GLU A 198 17.29 -13.96 -15.77
CA GLU A 198 17.48 -12.90 -14.77
C GLU A 198 18.49 -11.85 -15.22
N ALA A 199 19.61 -12.27 -15.80
CA ALA A 199 20.61 -11.37 -16.37
C ALA A 199 20.09 -10.56 -17.58
N GLY A 200 19.02 -11.02 -18.23
CA GLY A 200 18.32 -10.33 -19.32
C GLY A 200 17.24 -9.34 -18.85
N ILE A 201 16.75 -9.43 -17.62
CA ILE A 201 15.68 -8.55 -17.11
C ILE A 201 16.20 -7.11 -16.99
N ARG A 202 15.43 -6.16 -17.53
CA ARG A 202 15.68 -4.71 -17.43
C ARG A 202 14.43 -4.02 -16.90
N GLY A 203 14.64 -2.96 -16.12
CA GLY A 203 13.56 -2.09 -15.65
C GLY A 203 13.05 -1.13 -16.72
N GLY A 204 12.24 -0.16 -16.32
CA GLY A 204 11.78 0.92 -17.20
C GLY A 204 12.94 1.79 -17.70
N ILE A 205 12.85 2.24 -18.94
CA ILE A 205 13.81 3.18 -19.53
C ILE A 205 13.58 4.56 -18.93
N SER A 206 14.62 5.15 -18.31
CA SER A 206 14.62 6.53 -17.86
C SER A 206 15.75 7.29 -18.54
N GLN A 207 15.39 8.31 -19.33
CA GLN A 207 16.35 9.07 -20.12
C GLN A 207 16.07 10.57 -20.04
N CYS A 208 17.12 11.35 -19.79
CA CYS A 208 17.10 12.80 -19.84
C CYS A 208 17.91 13.27 -21.07
N CYS A 209 17.23 13.55 -22.18
CA CYS A 209 17.87 13.99 -23.43
C CYS A 209 18.28 15.48 -23.39
N ASN A 210 17.60 16.29 -22.58
CA ASN A 210 17.93 17.70 -22.39
C ASN A 210 17.90 18.04 -20.89
N ARG A 211 18.99 18.61 -20.37
CA ARG A 211 19.16 18.87 -18.93
C ARG A 211 18.20 19.92 -18.38
N TYR A 212 17.78 20.88 -19.21
CA TYR A 212 16.90 21.96 -18.79
C TYR A 212 15.99 22.41 -19.92
N ALA A 213 14.69 22.46 -19.64
CA ALA A 213 13.71 23.08 -20.50
C ALA A 213 12.78 23.94 -19.64
N LYS A 214 12.53 25.17 -20.10
CA LYS A 214 11.60 26.11 -19.45
C LYS A 214 10.50 26.45 -20.44
N ALA A 215 9.26 26.27 -20.03
CA ALA A 215 8.12 26.79 -20.77
C ALA A 215 8.16 28.33 -20.76
N ASN A 216 7.72 28.94 -21.84
CA ASN A 216 7.42 30.36 -21.94
C ASN A 216 6.18 30.50 -22.82
N ASN A 217 4.97 30.44 -22.24
CA ASN A 217 3.75 30.56 -23.03
C ASN A 217 2.75 31.52 -22.37
N PRO A 218 1.80 32.11 -23.14
CA PRO A 218 0.90 33.14 -22.64
C PRO A 218 0.00 32.72 -21.47
N TYR A 219 -0.19 31.41 -21.27
CA TYR A 219 -1.02 30.87 -20.18
C TYR A 219 -0.31 30.85 -18.83
N MET A 220 0.98 31.18 -18.77
CA MET A 220 1.78 31.21 -17.54
C MET A 220 1.58 32.49 -16.69
N GLY A 221 0.66 33.38 -17.10
CA GLY A 221 0.29 34.58 -16.34
C GLY A 221 1.50 35.49 -16.07
N PRO A 222 1.77 35.89 -14.82
CA PRO A 222 2.89 36.78 -14.47
C PRO A 222 4.28 36.23 -14.83
N SER A 223 4.40 34.92 -15.04
CA SER A 223 5.67 34.27 -15.38
C SER A 223 5.96 34.24 -16.88
N TYR A 224 5.06 34.74 -17.73
CA TYR A 224 5.24 34.82 -19.17
C TYR A 224 6.08 36.05 -19.56
N ASP A 225 7.17 35.81 -20.29
CA ASP A 225 8.02 36.88 -20.82
C ASP A 225 7.69 37.12 -22.31
N LYS A 226 7.06 38.26 -22.59
CA LYS A 226 6.70 38.70 -23.96
C LYS A 226 7.92 38.96 -24.85
N ASN A 227 9.09 39.19 -24.26
CA ASN A 227 10.33 39.44 -25.00
C ASN A 227 11.06 38.15 -25.40
N GLN A 228 10.62 37.00 -24.88
CA GLN A 228 11.18 35.69 -25.21
C GLN A 228 10.27 34.91 -26.15
N LYS A 229 10.87 34.02 -26.95
CA LYS A 229 10.12 33.14 -27.87
C LYS A 229 9.17 32.24 -27.09
N THR A 230 7.96 32.06 -27.63
CA THR A 230 6.98 31.11 -27.08
C THR A 230 7.51 29.68 -27.12
N LYS A 231 7.46 28.98 -25.98
CA LYS A 231 7.85 27.59 -25.78
C LYS A 231 6.81 26.88 -24.91
N THR A 232 6.33 25.74 -25.37
CA THR A 232 5.39 24.90 -24.62
C THR A 232 6.06 23.56 -24.29
N LEU A 233 5.80 23.05 -23.09
CA LEU A 233 6.20 21.70 -22.70
C LEU A 233 4.98 20.80 -22.78
N LEU A 234 5.13 19.65 -23.42
CA LEU A 234 4.10 18.63 -23.54
C LEU A 234 4.45 17.47 -22.60
N TYR A 235 3.46 16.97 -21.88
CA TYR A 235 3.58 15.80 -21.03
C TYR A 235 2.68 14.69 -21.60
N PHE A 236 3.27 13.54 -21.89
CA PHE A 236 2.56 12.35 -22.33
C PHE A 236 2.76 11.25 -21.31
N ASP A 237 1.67 10.59 -20.94
CA ASP A 237 1.69 9.45 -20.03
C ASP A 237 0.88 8.31 -20.66
N ILE A 238 1.44 7.10 -20.65
CA ILE A 238 0.80 5.94 -21.26
C ILE A 238 0.01 5.23 -20.17
N ASN A 239 -1.32 5.23 -20.33
CA ASN A 239 -2.23 4.53 -19.42
C ASN A 239 -1.94 3.02 -19.39
N ASN A 240 -1.51 2.50 -18.24
CA ASN A 240 -1.29 1.08 -18.00
C ASN A 240 -0.33 0.41 -19.02
N LEU A 241 0.86 1.01 -19.23
CA LEU A 241 1.89 0.53 -20.16
C LEU A 241 2.18 -0.98 -20.01
N TYR A 242 2.45 -1.46 -18.79
CA TYR A 242 2.74 -2.87 -18.56
C TYR A 242 1.53 -3.78 -18.76
N GLY A 243 0.32 -3.34 -18.40
CA GLY A 243 -0.89 -4.11 -18.69
C GLY A 243 -1.12 -4.29 -20.19
N TRP A 244 -0.83 -3.28 -21.00
CA TRP A 244 -0.86 -3.40 -22.47
C TRP A 244 0.21 -4.37 -23.00
N ALA A 245 1.42 -4.37 -22.43
CA ALA A 245 2.45 -5.33 -22.79
C ALA A 245 2.07 -6.76 -22.39
N MET A 246 1.37 -6.94 -21.27
CA MET A 246 0.95 -8.25 -20.76
C MET A 246 -0.16 -8.91 -21.57
N VAL A 247 -0.87 -8.18 -22.44
CA VAL A 247 -1.86 -8.77 -23.36
C VAL A 247 -1.23 -9.20 -24.71
N GLN A 248 0.06 -8.96 -24.91
CA GLN A 248 0.79 -9.44 -26.07
C GLN A 248 1.18 -10.91 -25.91
N TYR A 249 1.68 -11.54 -26.99
CA TYR A 249 2.22 -12.89 -26.90
C TYR A 249 3.48 -12.92 -26.03
N LEU A 250 3.40 -13.62 -24.90
CA LEU A 250 4.49 -13.80 -23.95
C LEU A 250 4.94 -15.26 -23.89
N PRO A 251 6.22 -15.54 -23.58
CA PRO A 251 6.71 -16.89 -23.38
C PRO A 251 6.11 -17.48 -22.10
N VAL A 252 5.48 -18.66 -22.22
CA VAL A 252 4.82 -19.37 -21.10
C VAL A 252 5.42 -20.76 -20.82
N GLY A 253 6.22 -21.29 -21.74
CA GLY A 253 6.86 -22.60 -21.59
C GLY A 253 7.57 -23.11 -22.85
N LYS A 254 7.92 -24.39 -22.81
CA LYS A 254 8.77 -25.15 -23.74
C LYS A 254 10.16 -24.57 -23.84
N PHE A 255 10.74 -24.20 -22.70
CA PHE A 255 12.06 -23.59 -22.65
C PHE A 255 13.14 -24.61 -22.99
N LYS A 256 14.03 -24.27 -23.91
CA LYS A 256 15.15 -25.12 -24.30
C LYS A 256 16.33 -24.28 -24.75
N TRP A 257 17.53 -24.76 -24.45
CA TRP A 257 18.74 -24.25 -25.07
C TRP A 257 18.71 -24.53 -26.56
N ILE A 258 19.23 -23.59 -27.34
CA ILE A 258 19.32 -23.68 -28.80
C ILE A 258 20.77 -23.50 -29.21
N GLU A 259 21.25 -24.35 -30.10
CA GLU A 259 22.60 -24.23 -30.64
C GLU A 259 22.71 -23.01 -31.57
N PHE A 260 23.82 -22.28 -31.45
CA PHE A 260 24.07 -21.00 -32.12
C PHE A 260 23.91 -21.01 -33.65
N LYS A 261 24.02 -22.18 -34.30
CA LYS A 261 23.93 -22.32 -35.77
C LYS A 261 22.60 -21.88 -36.38
N PHE A 262 21.53 -21.75 -35.60
CA PHE A 262 20.18 -21.43 -36.11
C PHE A 262 19.88 -19.92 -36.33
N PHE A 263 20.77 -18.99 -35.95
CA PHE A 263 20.44 -17.55 -35.90
C PHE A 263 20.78 -16.69 -37.12
N GLN A 264 21.09 -17.25 -38.29
CA GLN A 264 21.31 -16.42 -39.49
C GLN A 264 20.02 -15.81 -40.09
N CYS A 265 18.82 -16.26 -39.71
CA CYS A 265 17.56 -15.79 -40.32
C CYS A 265 16.61 -14.99 -39.39
N THR A 266 16.77 -15.02 -38.07
CA THR A 266 15.78 -14.50 -37.11
C THR A 266 16.08 -13.13 -36.52
N THR A 267 17.28 -12.57 -36.72
CA THR A 267 17.60 -11.18 -36.30
C THR A 267 16.72 -10.15 -36.99
N ARG A 268 16.11 -10.48 -38.14
CA ARG A 268 15.09 -9.64 -38.80
C ARG A 268 13.68 -9.75 -38.21
N LEU A 269 13.34 -10.85 -37.53
CA LEU A 269 11.98 -11.06 -37.03
C LEU A 269 11.73 -10.39 -35.68
N ILE A 270 12.73 -10.34 -34.78
CA ILE A 270 12.58 -9.66 -33.48
C ILE A 270 12.52 -8.12 -33.66
N GLN A 271 13.13 -7.57 -34.71
CA GLN A 271 12.95 -6.15 -35.06
C GLN A 271 11.63 -5.86 -35.80
N ALA A 272 10.99 -6.87 -36.42
CA ALA A 272 9.78 -6.65 -37.22
C ALA A 272 8.47 -6.68 -36.40
N THR A 273 8.45 -7.31 -35.22
CA THR A 273 7.24 -7.34 -34.35
C THR A 273 7.09 -6.08 -33.49
N LEU A 274 8.05 -5.16 -33.50
CA LEU A 274 7.98 -3.85 -32.83
C LEU A 274 7.50 -2.71 -33.76
N LEU A 275 7.10 -3.01 -35.00
CA LEU A 275 6.64 -2.03 -35.99
C LEU A 275 5.36 -2.44 -36.75
N LYS A 276 4.44 -3.17 -36.11
CA LYS A 276 3.05 -3.25 -36.58
C LYS A 276 2.07 -3.15 -35.42
#